data_AF-A0A7X7B0C9-F1
#
_entry.id   AF-A0A7X7B0C9-F1
#
_cell.length_a   1.000
_cell.length_b   1.000
_cell.length_c   1.000
_cell.angle_alpha   90.00
_cell.angle_beta   90.00
_cell.angle_gamma   90.00
#
_symmetry.space_group_name_H-M   'P 1'
#
loop_
_entity.id
_entity.type
_entity.pdbx_description
1 polymer ?
#
loop_
_entity_poly.entity_id
_entity_poly.type
_entity_poly.pdbx_seq_one_letter_code
_entity_poly.pdbx_strand_id
1 'polypeptide(L)'
;MFSRTLLALPLAALSLVLLLPCAHAQTVYVNGKKVNLKTLAKGGATYVEIAPLVRAMGGQIRYDKATGRFYVTTGGKGGSGAATTPAATTTTTASAGTAQLAGDQGQFGEVYSIGKESPFYFRLTGAEYRVDRLRFGDTVVYPERDKKLLVLRFTIQNPQKREATLRWDSLSFTAVDSANVNHEYAELLGDERNSGQLDISLKPAQRVSAYTVIKVPANVSVPKLMVLPRDGSPVLRYDLRGKVKAVPAPFADPKDQTGAAALPLVTVPMGDYYPCCDFDVALEKAEYSTQAIREETLEEGERFLVLTVRVKNQSPQENTYRWDTFEPELRTTDGERLEYNEHLLLATSNREADLTLHPGEEVRVRYFYRIPEGATAKSFSLRNARYDGRTLVFELP
;
A
#
# COMPACT_ATOMS: atom_id res chain seq x y z
N MET A 1 45.49 7.80 -2.94
CA MET A 1 44.51 6.88 -3.56
C MET A 1 43.21 6.94 -2.77
N PHE A 2 42.26 7.78 -3.19
CA PHE A 2 40.90 7.78 -2.61
C PHE A 2 39.91 7.72 -3.77
N SER A 3 39.28 6.57 -3.93
CA SER A 3 38.19 6.36 -4.87
C SER A 3 36.90 6.87 -4.22
N ARG A 4 36.35 7.97 -4.78
CA ARG A 4 34.99 8.43 -4.48
C ARG A 4 34.06 7.82 -5.51
N THR A 5 33.20 6.91 -5.07
CA THR A 5 32.13 6.35 -5.89
C THR A 5 31.06 7.43 -6.10
N LEU A 6 31.11 8.11 -7.24
CA LEU A 6 30.01 8.91 -7.77
C LEU A 6 28.93 7.97 -8.31
N LEU A 7 27.70 8.09 -7.82
CA LEU A 7 26.54 7.55 -8.54
C LEU A 7 26.38 8.36 -9.83
N ALA A 8 26.85 7.80 -10.94
CA ALA A 8 26.57 8.28 -12.27
C ALA A 8 25.19 7.76 -12.68
N LEU A 9 24.20 8.64 -12.73
CA LEU A 9 23.05 8.43 -13.63
C LEU A 9 23.45 8.96 -15.00
N PRO A 10 23.50 8.13 -16.05
CA PRO A 10 23.64 8.61 -17.41
C PRO A 10 22.37 9.36 -17.81
N LEU A 11 22.57 10.60 -18.25
CA LEU A 11 21.53 11.48 -18.74
C LEU A 11 21.13 11.03 -20.15
N ALA A 12 20.28 10.02 -20.23
CA ALA A 12 19.44 9.75 -21.39
C ALA A 12 18.03 9.51 -20.86
N ALA A 13 17.11 10.41 -21.24
CA ALA A 13 15.68 10.39 -20.95
C ALA A 13 15.25 10.69 -19.49
N LEU A 14 15.36 11.97 -19.08
CA LEU A 14 14.24 12.59 -18.37
C LEU A 14 13.42 13.40 -19.38
N SER A 15 12.97 12.72 -20.42
CA SER A 15 11.99 13.20 -21.37
C SER A 15 10.66 12.65 -20.93
N LEU A 16 9.90 13.37 -20.10
CA LEU A 16 8.51 13.04 -19.90
C LEU A 16 7.78 13.42 -21.20
N VAL A 17 7.73 12.47 -22.15
CA VAL A 17 6.98 12.61 -23.41
C VAL A 17 5.50 12.45 -23.08
N LEU A 18 4.83 13.55 -22.77
CA LEU A 18 3.38 13.64 -22.86
C LEU A 18 3.03 13.91 -24.34
N LEU A 19 2.67 12.86 -25.07
CA LEU A 19 2.04 12.97 -26.39
C LEU A 19 0.62 13.50 -26.20
N LEU A 20 0.49 14.83 -26.12
CA LEU A 20 -0.81 15.51 -26.13
C LEU A 20 -0.87 16.44 -27.36
N PRO A 21 -1.79 16.18 -28.30
CA PRO A 21 -1.93 17.02 -29.49
C PRO A 21 -2.75 18.26 -29.10
N CYS A 22 -2.10 19.32 -28.60
CA CYS A 22 -2.66 20.68 -28.61
C CYS A 22 -1.62 21.70 -28.14
N ALA A 23 -1.34 22.70 -28.99
CA ALA A 23 -0.45 23.83 -28.73
C ALA A 23 -1.07 24.89 -27.78
N HIS A 24 -1.72 24.45 -26.71
CA HIS A 24 -2.31 25.33 -25.70
C HIS A 24 -1.52 25.23 -24.40
N ALA A 25 -1.30 26.38 -23.75
CA ALA A 25 -0.65 26.43 -22.44
C ALA A 25 -1.35 25.46 -21.48
N GLN A 26 -0.59 24.50 -20.94
CA GLN A 26 -1.17 23.51 -20.02
C GLN A 26 -1.21 24.11 -18.62
N THR A 27 -2.41 24.17 -18.05
CA THR A 27 -2.59 24.50 -16.64
C THR A 27 -2.57 23.21 -15.83
N VAL A 28 -1.76 23.18 -14.77
CA VAL A 28 -1.81 22.14 -13.73
C VAL A 28 -2.00 22.77 -12.36
N TYR A 29 -2.59 22.04 -11.42
CA TYR A 29 -2.77 22.50 -10.04
C TYR A 29 -1.80 21.74 -9.12
N VAL A 30 -0.98 22.48 -8.37
CA VAL A 30 -0.03 21.92 -7.39
C VAL A 30 -0.28 22.57 -6.04
N ASN A 31 -0.59 21.78 -5.02
CA ASN A 31 -0.94 22.26 -3.68
C ASN A 31 -2.04 23.35 -3.72
N GLY A 32 -3.07 23.15 -4.54
CA GLY A 32 -4.17 24.09 -4.74
C GLY A 32 -3.83 25.35 -5.54
N LYS A 33 -2.60 25.52 -6.03
CA LYS A 33 -2.18 26.67 -6.84
C LYS A 33 -2.16 26.32 -8.32
N LYS A 34 -2.75 27.20 -9.13
CA LYS A 34 -2.71 27.14 -10.60
C LYS A 34 -1.29 27.44 -11.09
N VAL A 35 -0.70 26.52 -11.85
CA VAL A 35 0.63 26.65 -12.46
C VAL A 35 0.45 26.54 -13.98
N ASN A 36 0.90 27.56 -14.71
CA ASN A 36 0.91 27.53 -16.17
C ASN A 36 2.25 26.99 -16.67
N LEU A 37 2.20 25.89 -17.41
CA LEU A 37 3.37 25.27 -18.01
C LEU A 37 3.53 25.81 -19.44
N LYS A 38 4.64 26.50 -19.68
CA LYS A 38 5.02 26.95 -21.02
C LYS A 38 5.59 25.76 -21.79
N THR A 39 5.14 25.60 -23.02
CA THR A 39 5.66 24.60 -23.95
C THR A 39 6.50 25.26 -25.04
N LEU A 40 7.60 24.62 -25.44
CA LEU A 40 8.45 25.04 -26.54
C LEU A 40 8.55 23.91 -27.57
N ALA A 41 8.11 24.16 -28.81
CA ALA A 41 8.34 23.22 -29.91
C ALA A 41 9.74 23.44 -30.50
N LYS A 42 10.58 22.41 -30.55
CA LYS A 42 11.91 22.45 -31.16
C LYS A 42 12.28 21.10 -31.76
N GLY A 43 12.55 21.07 -33.07
CA GLY A 43 13.00 19.84 -33.76
C GLY A 43 11.97 18.71 -33.76
N GLY A 44 10.67 19.01 -33.91
CA GLY A 44 9.60 18.01 -33.92
C GLY A 44 9.20 17.48 -32.54
N ALA A 45 9.84 17.94 -31.47
CA ALA A 45 9.48 17.62 -30.08
C ALA A 45 8.93 18.85 -29.35
N THR A 46 8.00 18.62 -28.42
CA THR A 46 7.47 19.64 -27.50
C THR A 46 8.13 19.47 -26.13
N TYR A 47 8.77 20.53 -25.66
CA TYR A 47 9.42 20.61 -24.35
C TYR A 47 8.56 21.41 -23.39
N VAL A 48 8.58 21.06 -22.10
CA VAL A 48 7.84 21.77 -21.05
C VAL A 48 8.83 22.47 -20.11
N GLU A 49 8.60 23.76 -19.81
CA GLU A 49 9.38 24.46 -18.81
C GLU A 49 9.01 23.94 -17.40
N ILE A 50 9.90 23.18 -16.77
CA ILE A 50 9.64 22.53 -15.46
C ILE A 50 9.89 23.44 -14.25
N ALA A 51 10.53 24.59 -14.43
CA ALA A 51 10.84 25.52 -13.34
C ALA A 51 9.62 26.05 -12.57
N PRO A 52 8.49 26.43 -13.22
CA PRO A 52 7.26 26.80 -12.51
C PRO A 52 6.71 25.66 -11.64
N LEU A 53 6.78 24.42 -12.11
CA LEU A 53 6.31 23.24 -11.39
C LEU A 53 7.15 23.00 -10.13
N VAL A 54 8.48 23.01 -10.27
CA VAL A 54 9.40 22.84 -9.14
C VAL A 54 9.22 23.95 -8.11
N ARG A 55 9.04 25.21 -8.54
CA ARG A 55 8.74 26.32 -7.62
C ARG A 55 7.42 26.14 -6.89
N ALA A 56 6.38 25.64 -7.57
CA ALA A 56 5.08 25.39 -6.95
C ALA A 56 5.13 24.28 -5.88
N MET A 57 6.04 23.32 -6.03
CA MET A 57 6.34 22.29 -5.04
C MET A 57 7.29 22.76 -3.92
N GLY A 58 7.69 24.04 -3.91
CA GLY A 58 8.64 24.57 -2.92
C GLY A 58 10.10 24.20 -3.18
N GLY A 59 10.43 23.76 -4.40
CA GLY A 59 11.79 23.49 -4.81
C GLY A 59 12.46 24.64 -5.58
N GLN A 60 13.78 24.53 -5.75
CA GLN A 60 14.58 25.36 -6.65
C GLN A 60 15.34 24.47 -7.62
N ILE A 61 15.51 24.95 -8.86
CA ILE A 61 16.34 24.29 -9.88
C ILE A 61 17.64 25.08 -10.00
N ARG A 62 18.79 24.41 -9.87
CA ARG A 62 20.11 24.97 -10.15
C ARG A 62 20.76 24.21 -11.30
N TYR A 63 21.22 24.93 -12.31
CA TYR A 63 22.06 24.37 -13.37
C TYR A 63 23.53 24.48 -12.97
N ASP A 64 24.24 23.37 -12.98
CA ASP A 64 25.68 23.34 -12.79
C ASP A 64 26.36 23.25 -14.15
N LYS A 65 27.02 24.34 -14.55
CA LYS A 65 27.74 24.44 -15.82
C LYS A 65 28.93 23.49 -15.91
N ALA A 66 29.56 23.14 -14.78
CA ALA A 66 30.74 22.27 -14.78
C ALA A 66 30.36 20.82 -15.07
N THR A 67 29.19 20.39 -14.61
CA THR A 67 28.72 19.01 -14.79
C THR A 67 27.67 18.84 -15.88
N GLY A 68 27.12 19.94 -16.41
CA GLY A 68 26.03 19.90 -17.38
C GLY A 68 24.72 19.34 -16.81
N ARG A 69 24.54 19.41 -15.49
CA ARG A 69 23.41 18.79 -14.78
C ARG A 69 22.52 19.82 -14.10
N PHE A 70 21.23 19.49 -14.02
CA PHE A 70 20.26 20.22 -13.19
C PHE A 70 20.11 19.52 -11.84
N TYR A 71 20.12 20.31 -10.77
CA TYR A 71 19.83 19.85 -9.41
C TYR A 71 18.53 20.48 -8.95
N VAL A 72 17.65 19.67 -8.36
CA VAL A 72 16.43 20.14 -7.70
C VAL A 72 16.65 20.07 -6.20
N THR A 73 16.54 21.20 -5.51
CA THR A 73 16.59 21.26 -4.05
C THR A 73 15.20 21.59 -3.52
N THR A 74 14.62 20.73 -2.70
CA THR A 74 13.35 20.98 -2.00
C THR A 74 13.67 21.58 -0.63
N GLY A 75 13.49 22.89 -0.49
CA GLY A 75 13.83 23.63 0.73
C GLY A 75 12.60 24.29 1.32
N GLY A 76 12.24 23.92 2.54
CA GLY A 76 11.19 24.59 3.32
C GLY A 76 11.41 26.10 3.36
N LYS A 77 10.32 26.86 3.21
CA LYS A 77 10.28 28.34 3.17
C LYS A 77 11.26 28.98 4.17
N GLY A 78 12.29 29.66 3.64
CA GLY A 78 13.08 30.62 4.37
C GLY A 78 12.32 31.93 4.53
N GLY A 79 11.95 32.27 5.77
CA GLY A 79 11.70 33.65 6.17
C GLY A 79 13.03 34.40 6.25
N SER A 80 13.08 35.62 5.70
CA SER A 80 14.22 36.52 5.83
C SER A 80 14.26 37.10 7.25
N GLY A 81 14.87 36.36 8.17
CA GLY A 81 15.26 36.85 9.50
C GLY A 81 16.78 36.95 9.58
N ALA A 82 17.29 38.00 10.24
CA ALA A 82 18.70 38.29 10.43
C ALA A 82 19.52 37.06 10.87
N ALA A 83 20.75 36.98 10.36
CA ALA A 83 21.70 35.91 10.60
C ALA A 83 21.96 35.73 12.11
N THR A 84 21.20 34.81 12.70
CA THR A 84 21.49 34.23 14.00
C THR A 84 22.12 32.89 13.67
N THR A 85 23.40 32.73 14.02
CA THR A 85 24.17 31.48 13.85
C THR A 85 23.30 30.31 14.33
N PRO A 86 22.97 29.33 13.46
CA PRO A 86 22.19 28.19 13.88
C PRO A 86 22.95 27.47 14.98
N ALA A 87 22.41 27.45 16.19
CA ALA A 87 22.89 26.57 17.23
C ALA A 87 22.89 25.16 16.65
N ALA A 88 24.08 24.55 16.60
CA ALA A 88 24.26 23.20 16.10
C ALA A 88 23.23 22.30 16.80
N THR A 89 22.25 21.81 16.05
CA THR A 89 21.42 20.72 16.53
C THR A 89 22.36 19.54 16.62
N THR A 90 22.89 19.31 17.82
CA THR A 90 23.64 18.11 18.18
C THR A 90 22.72 16.94 17.88
N THR A 91 22.88 16.39 16.67
CA THR A 91 22.46 15.03 16.39
C THR A 91 23.26 14.23 17.40
N THR A 92 22.61 13.78 18.47
CA THR A 92 23.19 12.86 19.43
C THR A 92 23.61 11.65 18.63
N THR A 93 24.88 11.61 18.23
CA THR A 93 25.54 10.39 17.79
C THR A 93 25.25 9.41 18.91
N ALA A 94 24.48 8.36 18.61
CA ALA A 94 24.18 7.30 19.55
C ALA A 94 25.53 6.79 20.08
N SER A 95 25.91 7.30 21.25
CA SER A 95 27.09 6.89 21.96
C SER A 95 26.93 5.41 22.24
N ALA A 96 27.98 4.64 22.02
CA ALA A 96 28.02 3.25 22.47
C ALA A 96 27.86 3.26 23.99
N GLY A 97 26.62 3.06 24.47
CA GLY A 97 26.28 3.13 25.88
C GLY A 97 25.10 4.03 26.27
N THR A 98 24.05 4.18 25.45
CA THR A 98 22.74 4.50 26.05
C THR A 98 22.31 3.30 26.88
N ALA A 99 22.62 3.34 28.18
CA ALA A 99 22.22 2.33 29.14
C ALA A 99 20.70 2.21 29.11
N GLN A 100 20.21 1.08 28.62
CA GLN A 100 18.80 0.73 28.68
C GLN A 100 18.47 0.42 30.14
N LEU A 101 17.64 1.24 30.79
CA LEU A 101 17.15 0.88 32.11
C LEU A 101 16.15 -0.27 31.94
N ALA A 102 16.29 -1.29 32.78
CA ALA A 102 15.41 -2.45 32.74
C ALA A 102 13.96 -2.00 33.00
N GLY A 103 13.08 -2.17 32.01
CA GLY A 103 11.66 -1.81 32.11
C GLY A 103 11.24 -0.51 31.42
N ASP A 104 12.14 0.15 30.68
CA ASP A 104 11.79 1.41 30.00
C ASP A 104 10.68 1.26 28.95
N GLN A 105 9.82 2.28 28.93
CA GLN A 105 8.83 2.52 27.89
C GLN A 105 9.54 3.06 26.64
N GLY A 106 9.60 2.25 25.59
CA GLY A 106 10.09 2.65 24.27
C GLY A 106 9.31 3.82 23.71
N GLN A 107 10.02 4.76 23.11
CA GLN A 107 9.46 5.93 22.42
C GLN A 107 9.67 5.81 20.90
N PHE A 108 8.69 6.27 20.13
CA PHE A 108 8.82 6.33 18.68
C PHE A 108 9.94 7.30 18.32
N GLY A 109 10.79 6.91 17.37
CA GLY A 109 11.89 7.74 16.90
C GLY A 109 13.17 7.62 17.73
N GLU A 110 13.14 7.02 18.92
CA GLU A 110 14.32 6.83 19.76
C GLU A 110 15.06 5.53 19.42
N VAL A 111 16.39 5.55 19.57
CA VAL A 111 17.26 4.40 19.30
C VAL A 111 17.56 3.66 20.61
N TYR A 112 17.28 2.37 20.62
CA TYR A 112 17.54 1.47 21.74
C TYR A 112 18.51 0.37 21.31
N SER A 113 19.39 -0.06 22.21
CA SER A 113 20.12 -1.31 22.03
C SER A 113 19.20 -2.48 22.40
N ILE A 114 19.15 -3.55 21.61
CA ILE A 114 18.34 -4.74 21.89
C ILE A 114 19.17 -6.01 21.69
N GLY A 115 19.08 -6.96 22.63
CA GLY A 115 19.94 -8.15 22.72
C GLY A 115 21.23 -7.92 23.51
N LYS A 116 21.73 -8.96 24.20
CA LYS A 116 22.95 -8.93 25.02
C LYS A 116 24.17 -9.45 24.27
N GLU A 117 24.06 -10.64 23.68
CA GLU A 117 25.20 -11.31 23.05
C GLU A 117 25.50 -10.78 21.65
N SER A 118 24.45 -10.39 20.93
CA SER A 118 24.51 -9.85 19.57
C SER A 118 23.58 -8.64 19.46
N PRO A 119 23.95 -7.49 20.04
CA PRO A 119 23.08 -6.34 20.10
C PRO A 119 22.81 -5.75 18.71
N PHE A 120 21.59 -5.26 18.51
CA PHE A 120 21.20 -4.37 17.42
C PHE A 120 20.80 -3.00 17.98
N TYR A 121 21.03 -1.93 17.20
CA TYR A 121 20.38 -0.65 17.43
C TYR A 121 19.03 -0.65 16.72
N PHE A 122 17.95 -0.65 17.49
CA PHE A 122 16.56 -0.68 17.04
C PHE A 122 15.90 0.67 17.27
N ARG A 123 15.11 1.13 16.29
CA ARG A 123 14.29 2.35 16.39
C ARG A 123 12.94 2.11 15.73
N LEU A 124 11.86 2.10 16.50
CA LEU A 124 10.49 2.09 15.96
C LEU A 124 10.18 3.46 15.36
N THR A 125 9.91 3.51 14.06
CA THR A 125 9.67 4.76 13.32
C THR A 125 8.20 5.01 13.03
N GLY A 126 7.38 3.96 12.98
CA GLY A 126 5.95 4.10 12.68
C GLY A 126 5.14 2.86 12.98
N ALA A 127 3.83 3.05 13.14
CA ALA A 127 2.83 2.01 13.22
C ALA A 127 1.58 2.45 12.45
N GLU A 128 1.02 1.59 11.61
CA GLU A 128 -0.21 1.88 10.87
C GLU A 128 -1.11 0.66 10.74
N TYR A 129 -2.43 0.88 10.76
CA TYR A 129 -3.38 -0.15 10.40
C TYR A 129 -3.56 -0.22 8.89
N ARG A 130 -3.60 -1.44 8.36
CA ARG A 130 -3.84 -1.72 6.95
C ARG A 130 -4.85 -2.85 6.78
N VAL A 131 -5.56 -2.80 5.67
CA VAL A 131 -6.58 -3.78 5.26
C VAL A 131 -6.28 -4.40 3.90
N ASP A 132 -5.23 -3.90 3.25
CA ASP A 132 -4.69 -4.41 2.01
C ASP A 132 -3.52 -5.37 2.30
N ARG A 133 -2.98 -5.93 1.23
CA ARG A 133 -1.89 -6.90 1.28
C ARG A 133 -0.54 -6.24 1.56
N LEU A 134 0.34 -6.97 2.21
CA LEU A 134 1.77 -6.65 2.39
C LEU A 134 2.61 -7.75 1.76
N ARG A 135 3.64 -7.35 1.02
CA ARG A 135 4.59 -8.27 0.37
C ARG A 135 5.84 -8.45 1.24
N PHE A 136 6.45 -9.62 1.19
CA PHE A 136 7.73 -9.98 1.82
C PHE A 136 8.47 -10.93 0.87
N GLY A 137 9.20 -10.39 -0.11
CA GLY A 137 9.76 -11.18 -1.20
C GLY A 137 8.64 -11.81 -2.03
N ASP A 138 8.56 -13.13 -2.06
CA ASP A 138 7.50 -13.87 -2.76
C ASP A 138 6.32 -14.21 -1.85
N THR A 139 6.42 -13.91 -0.56
CA THR A 139 5.33 -14.11 0.40
C THR A 139 4.41 -12.89 0.41
N VAL A 140 3.10 -13.12 0.48
CA VAL A 140 2.10 -12.05 0.65
C VAL A 140 1.28 -12.34 1.90
N VAL A 141 1.10 -11.32 2.73
CA VAL A 141 0.21 -11.35 3.89
C VAL A 141 -0.96 -10.41 3.62
N TYR A 142 -2.17 -10.92 3.60
CA TYR A 142 -3.40 -10.14 3.60
C TYR A 142 -4.22 -10.44 4.87
N PRO A 143 -5.07 -9.50 5.31
CA PRO A 143 -5.97 -9.75 6.42
C PRO A 143 -7.24 -10.46 5.94
N GLU A 144 -7.69 -11.45 6.74
CA GLU A 144 -9.05 -11.99 6.65
C GLU A 144 -10.11 -10.90 6.94
N ARG A 145 -11.37 -11.18 6.62
CA ARG A 145 -12.50 -10.25 6.75
C ARG A 145 -12.64 -9.63 8.14
N ASP A 146 -12.45 -10.45 9.17
CA ASP A 146 -12.56 -10.09 10.58
C ASP A 146 -11.22 -9.64 11.19
N LYS A 147 -10.17 -9.47 10.37
CA LYS A 147 -8.84 -9.04 10.79
C LYS A 147 -8.38 -7.80 10.04
N LYS A 148 -7.37 -7.14 10.59
CA LYS A 148 -6.57 -6.12 9.93
C LYS A 148 -5.09 -6.36 10.22
N LEU A 149 -4.23 -5.68 9.49
CA LEU A 149 -2.79 -5.72 9.68
C LEU A 149 -2.35 -4.52 10.53
N LEU A 150 -1.65 -4.77 11.63
CA LEU A 150 -0.82 -3.75 12.28
C LEU A 150 0.58 -3.83 11.67
N VAL A 151 0.95 -2.81 10.90
CA VAL A 151 2.26 -2.73 10.25
C VAL A 151 3.18 -1.90 11.12
N LEU A 152 4.32 -2.48 11.48
CA LEU A 152 5.36 -1.84 12.28
C LEU A 152 6.52 -1.48 11.36
N ARG A 153 6.94 -0.22 11.37
CA ARG A 153 8.07 0.30 10.60
C ARG A 153 9.19 0.68 11.55
N PHE A 154 10.41 0.31 11.23
CA PHE A 154 11.54 0.53 12.11
C PHE A 154 12.87 0.56 11.34
N THR A 155 13.94 0.99 12.01
CA THR A 155 15.31 0.84 11.51
C THR A 155 16.10 -0.09 12.42
N ILE A 156 16.93 -0.93 11.81
CA ILE A 156 17.92 -1.76 12.51
C ILE A 156 19.31 -1.37 12.03
N GLN A 157 20.25 -1.24 12.97
CA GLN A 157 21.65 -1.02 12.68
C GLN A 157 22.52 -2.00 13.46
N ASN A 158 23.59 -2.49 12.83
CA ASN A 158 24.61 -3.29 13.51
C ASN A 158 25.63 -2.37 14.22
N PRO A 159 25.66 -2.33 15.57
CA PRO A 159 26.63 -1.53 16.31
C PRO A 159 27.99 -2.20 16.50
N GLN A 160 28.11 -3.48 16.13
CA GLN A 160 29.29 -4.29 16.40
C GLN A 160 30.41 -3.97 15.40
N LYS A 161 31.65 -4.32 15.77
CA LYS A 161 32.81 -4.24 14.86
C LYS A 161 32.94 -5.41 13.90
N ARG A 162 32.03 -6.39 13.99
CA ARG A 162 31.91 -7.57 13.13
C ARG A 162 30.57 -7.56 12.43
N GLU A 163 30.42 -8.40 11.41
CA GLU A 163 29.13 -8.62 10.77
C GLU A 163 28.12 -9.24 11.75
N ALA A 164 26.84 -8.92 11.56
CA ALA A 164 25.74 -9.46 12.34
C ALA A 164 24.58 -9.87 11.41
N THR A 165 24.09 -11.10 11.55
CA THR A 165 22.98 -11.61 10.74
C THR A 165 21.66 -11.08 11.27
N LEU A 166 20.91 -10.39 10.40
CA LEU A 166 19.52 -10.00 10.64
C LEU A 166 18.61 -10.91 9.82
N ARG A 167 17.77 -11.68 10.51
CA ARG A 167 16.78 -12.58 9.93
C ARG A 167 15.47 -12.55 10.73
N TRP A 168 14.46 -13.27 10.26
CA TRP A 168 13.10 -13.25 10.82
C TRP A 168 13.00 -13.56 12.33
N ASP A 169 13.90 -14.38 12.88
CA ASP A 169 13.93 -14.75 14.31
C ASP A 169 14.82 -13.85 15.18
N SER A 170 15.44 -12.81 14.59
CA SER A 170 16.37 -11.93 15.32
C SER A 170 15.63 -11.06 16.34
N LEU A 171 14.38 -10.72 16.02
CA LEU A 171 13.45 -9.98 16.87
C LEU A 171 12.07 -10.63 16.77
N SER A 172 11.36 -10.73 17.89
CA SER A 172 9.94 -11.06 17.91
C SER A 172 9.11 -9.85 18.36
N PHE A 173 7.89 -9.78 17.85
CA PHE A 173 6.96 -8.69 18.10
C PHE A 173 5.62 -9.24 18.57
N THR A 174 5.12 -8.71 19.68
CA THR A 174 3.82 -9.07 20.23
C THR A 174 2.99 -7.82 20.46
N ALA A 175 1.87 -7.71 19.77
CA ALA A 175 0.86 -6.70 20.04
C ALA A 175 -0.08 -7.18 21.14
N VAL A 176 -0.45 -6.31 22.06
CA VAL A 176 -1.50 -6.58 23.05
C VAL A 176 -2.67 -5.67 22.74
N ASP A 177 -3.82 -6.27 22.44
CA ASP A 177 -5.02 -5.51 22.08
C ASP A 177 -5.74 -4.91 23.31
N SER A 178 -6.81 -4.16 23.05
CA SER A 178 -7.63 -3.54 24.09
C SER A 178 -8.36 -4.54 25.00
N ALA A 179 -8.47 -5.81 24.59
CA ALA A 179 -9.00 -6.91 25.39
C ALA A 179 -7.90 -7.66 26.17
N ASN A 180 -6.65 -7.19 26.13
CA ASN A 180 -5.46 -7.84 26.68
C ASN A 180 -5.15 -9.21 26.07
N VAL A 181 -5.52 -9.44 24.80
CA VAL A 181 -5.11 -10.61 24.04
C VAL A 181 -3.80 -10.32 23.31
N ASN A 182 -2.87 -11.27 23.37
CA ASN A 182 -1.59 -11.19 22.67
C ASN A 182 -1.73 -11.68 21.23
N HIS A 183 -1.14 -10.93 20.29
CA HIS A 183 -1.08 -11.24 18.87
C HIS A 183 0.38 -11.21 18.43
N GLU A 184 0.87 -12.32 17.90
CA GLU A 184 2.25 -12.47 17.43
C GLU A 184 2.39 -12.03 15.97
N TYR A 185 3.53 -11.43 15.64
CA TYR A 185 3.88 -11.11 14.26
C TYR A 185 3.96 -12.33 13.36
N ALA A 186 3.85 -12.08 12.06
CA ALA A 186 3.83 -13.14 11.05
C ALA A 186 5.20 -13.81 10.78
N GLU A 187 6.19 -13.64 11.66
CA GLU A 187 7.56 -14.15 11.48
C GLU A 187 8.23 -13.71 10.16
N LEU A 188 7.90 -12.50 9.70
CA LEU A 188 8.40 -11.93 8.46
C LEU A 188 8.98 -10.54 8.69
N LEU A 189 10.17 -10.30 8.15
CA LEU A 189 10.81 -8.99 8.09
C LEU A 189 10.96 -8.58 6.63
N GLY A 190 10.47 -7.40 6.25
CA GLY A 190 10.57 -6.86 4.91
C GLY A 190 11.50 -5.64 4.85
N ASP A 191 12.26 -5.47 3.76
CA ASP A 191 13.02 -4.24 3.48
C ASP A 191 12.05 -3.17 2.94
N GLU A 192 12.00 -2.01 3.59
CA GLU A 192 11.07 -0.94 3.17
C GLU A 192 11.33 -0.43 1.75
N ARG A 193 12.53 -0.63 1.18
CA ARG A 193 12.90 -0.09 -0.14
C ARG A 193 12.38 -0.92 -1.30
N ASN A 194 12.32 -2.24 -1.14
CA ASN A 194 11.98 -3.16 -2.23
C ASN A 194 10.97 -4.25 -1.84
N SER A 195 10.48 -4.24 -0.59
CA SER A 195 9.57 -5.25 -0.03
C SER A 195 10.12 -6.68 -0.06
N GLY A 196 11.43 -6.86 -0.25
CA GLY A 196 12.10 -8.16 -0.16
C GLY A 196 12.17 -8.65 1.27
N GLN A 197 12.15 -9.96 1.48
CA GLN A 197 12.35 -10.53 2.81
C GLN A 197 13.79 -10.29 3.28
N LEU A 198 13.95 -9.86 4.54
CA LEU A 198 15.25 -9.63 5.15
C LEU A 198 15.80 -10.91 5.76
N ASP A 199 16.82 -11.44 5.10
CA ASP A 199 17.77 -12.41 5.65
C ASP A 199 19.17 -12.00 5.15
N ILE A 200 19.83 -11.13 5.91
CA ILE A 200 21.04 -10.42 5.47
C ILE A 200 22.12 -10.36 6.55
N SER A 201 23.38 -10.34 6.11
CA SER A 201 24.51 -9.99 6.98
C SER A 201 24.73 -8.47 6.96
N LEU A 202 24.54 -7.82 8.11
CA LEU A 202 24.79 -6.39 8.27
C LEU A 202 26.26 -6.16 8.62
N LYS A 203 26.95 -5.35 7.81
CA LYS A 203 28.31 -4.89 8.11
C LYS A 203 28.34 -3.95 9.33
N PRO A 204 29.51 -3.75 9.97
CA PRO A 204 29.65 -2.77 11.04
C PRO A 204 29.07 -1.40 10.68
N ALA A 205 28.26 -0.84 11.58
CA ALA A 205 27.54 0.42 11.42
C ALA A 205 26.52 0.48 10.27
N GLN A 206 26.30 -0.61 9.52
CA GLN A 206 25.28 -0.66 8.48
C GLN A 206 23.89 -0.57 9.09
N ARG A 207 23.06 0.29 8.52
CA ARG A 207 21.65 0.49 8.88
C ARG A 207 20.75 0.07 7.73
N VAL A 208 19.61 -0.54 8.06
CA VAL A 208 18.52 -0.84 7.14
C VAL A 208 17.18 -0.35 7.70
N SER A 209 16.28 0.03 6.80
CA SER A 209 14.87 0.29 7.13
C SER A 209 14.08 -0.97 6.85
N ALA A 210 13.27 -1.38 7.82
CA ALA A 210 12.55 -2.64 7.80
C ALA A 210 11.11 -2.46 8.29
N TYR A 211 10.26 -3.43 7.96
CA TYR A 211 8.92 -3.53 8.52
C TYR A 211 8.55 -4.96 8.84
N THR A 212 7.55 -5.11 9.70
CA THR A 212 6.87 -6.37 9.96
C THR A 212 5.37 -6.15 10.12
N VAL A 213 4.62 -7.24 10.27
CA VAL A 213 3.17 -7.22 10.36
C VAL A 213 2.65 -8.15 11.45
N ILE A 214 1.60 -7.70 12.13
CA ILE A 214 0.83 -8.50 13.09
C ILE A 214 -0.63 -8.51 12.63
N LYS A 215 -1.24 -9.68 12.47
CA LYS A 215 -2.68 -9.80 12.23
C LYS A 215 -3.42 -9.58 13.55
N VAL A 216 -4.38 -8.65 13.58
CA VAL A 216 -5.19 -8.35 14.76
C VAL A 216 -6.67 -8.27 14.38
N PRO A 217 -7.64 -8.50 15.30
CA PRO A 217 -9.06 -8.40 14.99
C PRO A 217 -9.43 -7.03 14.39
N ALA A 218 -10.36 -7.00 13.45
CA ALA A 218 -10.71 -5.82 12.66
C ALA A 218 -11.23 -4.68 13.54
N ASN A 219 -11.93 -4.98 14.62
CA ASN A 219 -12.65 -4.03 15.49
C ASN A 219 -11.94 -3.69 16.81
N VAL A 220 -10.70 -4.15 17.04
CA VAL A 220 -9.95 -3.87 18.29
C VAL A 220 -8.83 -2.86 18.09
N SER A 221 -8.54 -2.04 19.10
CA SER A 221 -7.34 -1.20 19.10
C SER A 221 -6.16 -1.96 19.73
N VAL A 222 -4.95 -1.59 19.35
CA VAL A 222 -3.71 -2.15 19.91
C VAL A 222 -2.99 -1.09 20.75
N PRO A 223 -3.22 -1.04 22.07
CA PRO A 223 -2.58 -0.06 22.94
C PRO A 223 -1.12 -0.36 23.29
N LYS A 224 -0.65 -1.61 23.15
CA LYS A 224 0.71 -1.97 23.56
C LYS A 224 1.42 -2.83 22.52
N LEU A 225 2.72 -2.64 22.41
CA LEU A 225 3.62 -3.48 21.61
C LEU A 225 4.82 -3.88 22.47
N MET A 226 5.22 -5.15 22.38
CA MET A 226 6.44 -5.67 22.95
C MET A 226 7.38 -6.09 21.82
N VAL A 227 8.66 -5.72 21.93
CA VAL A 227 9.72 -6.13 21.02
C VAL A 227 10.77 -6.87 21.84
N LEU A 228 11.05 -8.12 21.47
CA LEU A 228 11.98 -8.99 22.18
C LEU A 228 13.13 -9.41 21.25
N PRO A 229 14.38 -9.38 21.70
CA PRO A 229 15.47 -10.04 20.99
C PRO A 229 15.34 -11.57 21.09
N ARG A 230 16.05 -12.28 20.22
CA ARG A 230 16.15 -13.75 20.24
C ARG A 230 16.60 -14.34 21.59
N ASP A 231 17.47 -13.65 22.32
CA ASP A 231 17.95 -14.07 23.65
C ASP A 231 16.98 -13.71 24.78
N GLY A 232 15.78 -13.19 24.45
CA GLY A 232 14.70 -12.90 25.38
C GLY A 232 14.92 -11.69 26.28
N SER A 233 16.04 -10.96 26.19
CA SER A 233 16.26 -9.81 27.07
C SER A 233 17.21 -8.73 26.55
N PRO A 234 16.93 -7.45 26.87
CA PRO A 234 15.73 -6.91 27.51
C PRO A 234 14.56 -6.71 26.53
N VAL A 235 13.33 -6.71 27.07
CA VAL A 235 12.08 -6.45 26.32
C VAL A 235 11.80 -4.96 26.24
N LEU A 236 11.65 -4.43 25.02
CA LEU A 236 11.15 -3.07 24.79
C LEU A 236 9.63 -3.07 24.78
N ARG A 237 9.01 -2.16 25.54
CA ARG A 237 7.54 -2.02 25.59
C ARG A 237 7.15 -0.64 25.09
N TYR A 238 6.24 -0.57 24.12
CA TYR A 238 5.74 0.68 23.57
C TYR A 238 4.26 0.87 23.92
N ASP A 239 3.89 2.08 24.35
CA ASP A 239 2.50 2.53 24.35
C ASP A 239 2.15 3.08 22.97
N LEU A 240 1.19 2.44 22.31
CA LEU A 240 0.71 2.73 20.96
C LEU A 240 -0.56 3.61 20.94
N ARG A 241 -1.16 3.92 22.10
CA ARG A 241 -2.40 4.71 22.16
C ARG A 241 -2.21 6.08 21.49
N GLY A 242 -3.07 6.39 20.52
CA GLY A 242 -3.02 7.64 19.76
C GLY A 242 -1.82 7.79 18.83
N LYS A 243 -0.99 6.75 18.65
CA LYS A 243 0.23 6.79 17.80
C LYS A 243 0.14 5.93 16.55
N VAL A 244 -0.81 4.99 16.48
CA VAL A 244 -1.04 4.16 15.30
C VAL A 244 -1.86 4.94 14.29
N LYS A 245 -1.36 5.06 13.06
CA LYS A 245 -2.12 5.64 11.96
C LYS A 245 -3.37 4.79 11.69
N ALA A 246 -4.52 5.46 11.62
CA ALA A 246 -5.83 4.84 11.44
C ALA A 246 -5.94 4.01 10.15
N VAL A 247 -6.92 3.10 10.13
CA VAL A 247 -7.35 2.40 8.92
C VAL A 247 -7.72 3.45 7.87
N PRO A 248 -7.25 3.33 6.62
CA PRO A 248 -7.61 4.28 5.57
C PRO A 248 -9.07 4.10 5.11
N ALA A 249 -9.72 5.19 4.70
CA ALA A 249 -10.96 5.11 3.94
C ALA A 249 -10.72 4.37 2.59
N PRO A 250 -11.75 3.70 2.01
CA PRO A 250 -13.12 3.54 2.52
C PRO A 250 -13.28 2.41 3.55
N PHE A 251 -12.19 1.80 4.01
CA PHE A 251 -12.23 0.59 4.84
C PHE A 251 -12.44 0.85 6.33
N ALA A 252 -12.22 2.08 6.80
CA ALA A 252 -12.40 2.45 8.19
C ALA A 252 -13.89 2.48 8.58
N ASP A 253 -14.22 2.04 9.79
CA ASP A 253 -15.56 2.27 10.35
C ASP A 253 -15.67 3.74 10.80
N PRO A 254 -16.55 4.55 10.19
CA PRO A 254 -16.70 5.96 10.56
C PRO A 254 -17.23 6.16 11.99
N LYS A 255 -17.78 5.12 12.63
CA LYS A 255 -18.27 5.18 14.01
C LYS A 255 -17.16 4.98 15.04
N ASP A 256 -16.02 4.43 14.64
CA ASP A 256 -14.88 4.26 15.55
C ASP A 256 -13.98 5.49 15.55
N GLN A 257 -14.06 6.25 16.64
CA GLN A 257 -13.26 7.46 16.85
C GLN A 257 -11.76 7.18 17.02
N THR A 258 -11.38 5.92 17.35
CA THR A 258 -9.97 5.55 17.46
C THR A 258 -9.32 5.32 16.10
N GLY A 259 -10.13 5.14 15.04
CA GLY A 259 -9.67 4.81 13.69
C GLY A 259 -9.04 3.43 13.56
N ALA A 260 -9.23 2.55 14.54
CA ALA A 260 -8.69 1.19 14.53
C ALA A 260 -9.64 0.19 13.85
N ALA A 261 -10.94 0.45 13.86
CA ALA A 261 -11.94 -0.46 13.34
C ALA A 261 -11.96 -0.44 11.81
N ALA A 262 -11.93 -1.64 11.23
CA ALA A 262 -12.08 -1.86 9.80
C ALA A 262 -13.41 -2.55 9.51
N LEU A 263 -14.10 -2.11 8.45
CA LEU A 263 -15.37 -2.67 8.03
C LEU A 263 -15.18 -4.06 7.38
N PRO A 264 -16.06 -5.03 7.67
CA PRO A 264 -16.09 -6.33 7.00
C PRO A 264 -16.80 -6.29 5.63
N LEU A 265 -17.61 -5.25 5.40
CA LEU A 265 -18.37 -4.95 4.19
C LEU A 265 -18.03 -3.50 3.81
N VAL A 266 -17.48 -3.29 2.61
CA VAL A 266 -16.92 -2.00 2.22
C VAL A 266 -17.67 -1.50 0.99
N THR A 267 -18.49 -0.47 1.17
CA THR A 267 -19.11 0.20 0.03
C THR A 267 -18.07 1.00 -0.72
N VAL A 268 -17.94 0.74 -2.02
CA VAL A 268 -16.93 1.33 -2.89
C VAL A 268 -17.55 1.85 -4.19
N PRO A 269 -17.08 3.00 -4.72
CA PRO A 269 -17.53 3.47 -6.01
C PRO A 269 -17.07 2.56 -7.16
N MET A 270 -17.84 2.58 -8.25
CA MET A 270 -17.44 1.97 -9.52
C MET A 270 -16.24 2.70 -10.14
N GLY A 271 -15.45 1.99 -10.94
CA GLY A 271 -14.35 2.54 -11.73
C GLY A 271 -12.97 2.55 -11.07
N ASP A 272 -12.89 2.41 -9.75
CA ASP A 272 -11.61 2.35 -9.01
C ASP A 272 -11.23 0.92 -8.61
N TYR A 273 -9.92 0.69 -8.40
CA TYR A 273 -9.40 -0.59 -7.92
C TYR A 273 -9.41 -0.69 -6.40
N TYR A 274 -9.87 -1.85 -5.92
CA TYR A 274 -9.86 -2.19 -4.50
C TYR A 274 -9.19 -3.53 -4.24
N PRO A 275 -8.41 -3.65 -3.15
CA PRO A 275 -7.76 -4.91 -2.78
C PRO A 275 -8.78 -6.00 -2.43
N CYS A 276 -8.64 -7.14 -3.08
CA CYS A 276 -9.40 -8.37 -2.87
C CYS A 276 -8.44 -9.57 -2.80
N CYS A 277 -7.71 -9.64 -1.68
CA CYS A 277 -6.68 -10.65 -1.37
C CYS A 277 -5.49 -10.65 -2.33
N ASP A 278 -5.45 -11.56 -3.31
CA ASP A 278 -4.38 -11.68 -4.33
C ASP A 278 -4.67 -10.88 -5.60
N PHE A 279 -5.89 -10.36 -5.75
CA PHE A 279 -6.31 -9.53 -6.87
C PHE A 279 -6.70 -8.12 -6.42
N ASP A 280 -6.48 -7.11 -7.25
CA ASP A 280 -7.27 -5.87 -7.19
C ASP A 280 -8.45 -6.01 -8.14
N VAL A 281 -9.64 -5.56 -7.72
CA VAL A 281 -10.85 -5.61 -8.54
C VAL A 281 -11.50 -4.24 -8.68
N ALA A 282 -12.12 -3.99 -9.83
CA ALA A 282 -12.89 -2.78 -10.10
C ALA A 282 -14.14 -3.13 -10.92
N LEU A 283 -15.33 -2.72 -10.47
CA LEU A 283 -16.53 -2.77 -11.30
C LEU A 283 -16.50 -1.61 -12.29
N GLU A 284 -16.39 -1.91 -13.59
CA GLU A 284 -16.28 -0.90 -14.66
C GLU A 284 -17.66 -0.47 -15.17
N LYS A 285 -18.55 -1.43 -15.39
CA LYS A 285 -19.84 -1.19 -16.06
C LYS A 285 -20.90 -2.17 -15.57
N ALA A 286 -22.14 -1.69 -15.50
CA ALA A 286 -23.34 -2.48 -15.31
C ALA A 286 -24.35 -2.12 -16.42
N GLU A 287 -24.85 -3.10 -17.17
CA GLU A 287 -25.78 -2.87 -18.26
C GLU A 287 -26.81 -3.98 -18.40
N TYR A 288 -28.03 -3.64 -18.78
CA TYR A 288 -29.05 -4.63 -19.12
C TYR A 288 -28.93 -5.05 -20.60
N SER A 289 -29.22 -6.32 -20.89
CA SER A 289 -29.21 -6.87 -22.24
C SER A 289 -30.34 -7.87 -22.43
N THR A 290 -30.93 -7.89 -23.61
CA THR A 290 -31.89 -8.94 -24.05
C THR A 290 -31.24 -9.94 -25.01
N GLN A 291 -29.96 -9.75 -25.35
CA GLN A 291 -29.23 -10.67 -26.20
C GLN A 291 -28.86 -11.92 -25.42
N ALA A 292 -29.00 -13.10 -26.05
CA ALA A 292 -28.55 -14.36 -25.49
C ALA A 292 -27.06 -14.30 -25.12
N ILE A 293 -26.71 -14.84 -23.95
CA ILE A 293 -25.33 -14.93 -23.48
C ILE A 293 -25.00 -16.42 -23.42
N ARG A 294 -24.06 -16.86 -24.26
CA ARG A 294 -23.79 -18.29 -24.50
C ARG A 294 -25.05 -19.03 -24.97
N GLU A 295 -25.38 -20.13 -24.31
CA GLU A 295 -26.54 -20.99 -24.54
C GLU A 295 -27.71 -20.59 -23.61
N GLU A 296 -27.50 -19.59 -22.74
CA GLU A 296 -28.51 -19.10 -21.82
C GLU A 296 -29.51 -18.22 -22.58
N THR A 297 -30.76 -18.68 -22.63
CA THR A 297 -31.91 -17.94 -23.17
C THR A 297 -32.72 -17.32 -22.04
N LEU A 298 -33.28 -16.14 -22.31
CA LEU A 298 -34.21 -15.47 -21.39
C LEU A 298 -35.61 -16.06 -21.52
N GLU A 299 -36.31 -16.19 -20.40
CA GLU A 299 -37.76 -16.42 -20.41
C GLU A 299 -38.52 -15.12 -20.72
N GLU A 300 -39.83 -15.25 -20.98
CA GLU A 300 -40.68 -14.08 -21.21
C GLU A 300 -40.70 -13.19 -19.95
N GLY A 301 -40.41 -11.90 -20.12
CA GLY A 301 -40.34 -10.94 -19.02
C GLY A 301 -39.01 -10.94 -18.26
N GLU A 302 -37.97 -11.61 -18.76
CA GLU A 302 -36.61 -11.53 -18.22
C GLU A 302 -35.68 -10.68 -19.09
N ARG A 303 -34.61 -10.18 -18.48
CA ARG A 303 -33.45 -9.59 -19.13
C ARG A 303 -32.17 -10.05 -18.42
N PHE A 304 -31.03 -9.93 -19.07
CA PHE A 304 -29.74 -10.08 -18.40
C PHE A 304 -29.31 -8.75 -17.79
N LEU A 305 -28.72 -8.79 -16.60
CA LEU A 305 -27.80 -7.77 -16.11
C LEU A 305 -26.37 -8.27 -16.34
N VAL A 306 -25.56 -7.50 -17.06
CA VAL A 306 -24.15 -7.80 -17.35
C VAL A 306 -23.26 -6.82 -16.59
N LEU A 307 -22.33 -7.36 -15.81
CA LEU A 307 -21.41 -6.61 -14.95
C LEU A 307 -19.98 -6.84 -15.45
N THR A 308 -19.35 -5.80 -16.01
CA THR A 308 -17.95 -5.86 -16.46
C THR A 308 -17.02 -5.49 -15.31
N VAL A 309 -16.15 -6.42 -14.93
CA VAL A 309 -15.19 -6.28 -13.84
C VAL A 309 -13.77 -6.36 -14.40
N ARG A 310 -12.90 -5.47 -13.93
CA ARG A 310 -11.45 -5.60 -14.14
C ARG A 310 -10.83 -6.33 -12.97
N VAL A 311 -9.97 -7.29 -13.27
CA VAL A 311 -9.25 -8.11 -12.30
C VAL A 311 -7.77 -7.98 -12.59
N LYS A 312 -6.99 -7.57 -11.59
CA LYS A 312 -5.54 -7.39 -11.70
C LYS A 312 -4.82 -8.24 -10.67
N ASN A 313 -3.87 -9.07 -11.10
CA ASN A 313 -3.03 -9.82 -10.18
C ASN A 313 -1.99 -8.89 -9.56
N GLN A 314 -2.02 -8.73 -8.24
CA GLN A 314 -1.05 -7.91 -7.50
C GLN A 314 -0.13 -8.76 -6.61
N SER A 315 -0.24 -10.08 -6.73
CA SER A 315 0.68 -10.99 -6.08
C SER A 315 2.02 -11.05 -6.85
N PRO A 316 3.12 -11.43 -6.19
CA PRO A 316 4.41 -11.68 -6.85
C PRO A 316 4.43 -12.95 -7.68
N GLN A 317 3.40 -13.80 -7.56
CA GLN A 317 3.26 -15.07 -8.24
C GLN A 317 2.12 -15.02 -9.27
N GLU A 318 2.15 -15.97 -10.19
CA GLU A 318 1.03 -16.23 -11.10
C GLU A 318 -0.19 -16.68 -10.30
N ASN A 319 -1.37 -16.19 -10.68
CA ASN A 319 -2.63 -16.63 -10.09
C ASN A 319 -3.63 -16.96 -11.18
N THR A 320 -4.20 -18.16 -11.10
CA THR A 320 -5.36 -18.53 -11.89
C THR A 320 -6.61 -17.87 -11.33
N TYR A 321 -7.46 -17.36 -12.22
CA TYR A 321 -8.80 -16.92 -11.87
C TYR A 321 -9.82 -17.65 -12.74
N ARG A 322 -10.96 -17.98 -12.14
CA ARG A 322 -12.09 -18.69 -12.72
C ARG A 322 -13.38 -18.32 -11.99
N TRP A 323 -14.51 -18.93 -12.36
CA TRP A 323 -15.83 -18.60 -11.82
C TRP A 323 -15.95 -18.70 -10.28
N ASP A 324 -15.17 -19.55 -9.63
CA ASP A 324 -15.16 -19.72 -8.16
C ASP A 324 -14.08 -18.91 -7.43
N THR A 325 -13.30 -18.09 -8.14
CA THR A 325 -12.23 -17.28 -7.52
C THR A 325 -12.82 -16.19 -6.62
N PHE A 326 -13.98 -15.68 -7.01
CA PHE A 326 -14.75 -14.73 -6.25
C PHE A 326 -16.13 -15.31 -5.95
N GLU A 327 -16.73 -14.82 -4.88
CA GLU A 327 -18.12 -15.06 -4.53
C GLU A 327 -18.91 -13.81 -4.88
N PRO A 328 -19.47 -13.74 -6.10
CA PRO A 328 -20.30 -12.63 -6.49
C PRO A 328 -21.69 -12.77 -5.86
N GLU A 329 -22.27 -11.66 -5.42
CA GLU A 329 -23.65 -11.61 -4.96
C GLU A 329 -24.33 -10.35 -5.51
N LEU A 330 -25.50 -10.52 -6.12
CA LEU A 330 -26.32 -9.43 -6.65
C LEU A 330 -27.58 -9.29 -5.80
N ARG A 331 -27.94 -8.05 -5.46
CA ARG A 331 -29.18 -7.71 -4.76
C ARG A 331 -30.01 -6.73 -5.54
N THR A 332 -31.33 -6.93 -5.55
CA THR A 332 -32.30 -6.00 -6.15
C THR A 332 -32.69 -4.87 -5.18
N THR A 333 -33.43 -3.88 -5.67
CA THR A 333 -33.99 -2.80 -4.85
C THR A 333 -34.90 -3.29 -3.74
N ASP A 334 -35.56 -4.43 -3.94
CA ASP A 334 -36.45 -5.08 -2.96
C ASP A 334 -35.69 -5.93 -1.93
N GLY A 335 -34.36 -6.00 -2.05
CA GLY A 335 -33.49 -6.75 -1.14
C GLY A 335 -33.35 -8.23 -1.46
N GLU A 336 -34.01 -8.70 -2.52
CA GLU A 336 -33.88 -10.07 -3.03
C GLU A 336 -32.45 -10.33 -3.47
N ARG A 337 -31.92 -11.50 -3.11
CA ARG A 337 -30.62 -12.00 -3.56
C ARG A 337 -30.84 -12.85 -4.80
N LEU A 338 -30.15 -12.51 -5.89
CA LEU A 338 -30.16 -13.30 -7.11
C LEU A 338 -29.04 -14.35 -7.08
N GLU A 339 -29.34 -15.54 -7.57
CA GLU A 339 -28.41 -16.66 -7.62
C GLU A 339 -27.37 -16.43 -8.73
N TYR A 340 -26.11 -16.76 -8.42
CA TYR A 340 -25.02 -16.68 -9.39
C TYR A 340 -25.02 -17.95 -10.23
N ASN A 341 -24.96 -17.79 -11.55
CA ASN A 341 -25.00 -18.90 -12.52
C ASN A 341 -23.66 -19.62 -12.72
N GLU A 342 -22.67 -19.37 -11.86
CA GLU A 342 -21.34 -20.03 -11.90
C GLU A 342 -20.56 -19.82 -13.22
N HIS A 343 -20.87 -18.75 -13.97
CA HIS A 343 -20.16 -18.40 -15.19
C HIS A 343 -19.36 -17.10 -15.03
N LEU A 344 -18.11 -17.14 -15.49
CA LEU A 344 -17.26 -15.95 -15.55
C LEU A 344 -16.73 -15.83 -16.97
N LEU A 345 -17.22 -14.86 -17.72
CA LEU A 345 -16.91 -14.76 -19.15
C LEU A 345 -15.83 -13.72 -19.41
N LEU A 346 -15.10 -13.88 -20.51
CA LEU A 346 -14.25 -12.79 -21.01
C LEU A 346 -15.12 -11.59 -21.40
N ALA A 347 -14.59 -10.36 -21.24
CA ALA A 347 -15.37 -9.17 -21.60
C ALA A 347 -15.66 -9.04 -23.10
N THR A 348 -14.82 -9.60 -23.95
CA THR A 348 -14.90 -9.47 -25.42
C THR A 348 -15.57 -10.64 -26.12
N SER A 349 -15.90 -11.72 -25.41
CA SER A 349 -16.51 -12.91 -26.01
C SER A 349 -17.32 -13.69 -24.99
N ASN A 350 -18.20 -14.59 -25.44
CA ASN A 350 -18.97 -15.48 -24.57
C ASN A 350 -18.18 -16.75 -24.14
N ARG A 351 -16.85 -16.68 -24.17
CA ARG A 351 -15.97 -17.75 -23.68
C ARG A 351 -15.75 -17.61 -22.18
N GLU A 352 -15.64 -18.75 -21.49
CA GLU A 352 -15.24 -18.80 -20.10
C GLU A 352 -13.86 -18.18 -19.89
N ALA A 353 -13.72 -17.49 -18.78
CA ALA A 353 -12.49 -16.89 -18.30
C ALA A 353 -11.91 -17.80 -17.22
N ASP A 354 -11.08 -18.73 -17.67
CA ASP A 354 -10.24 -19.60 -16.84
C ASP A 354 -8.81 -19.44 -17.35
N LEU A 355 -8.11 -18.44 -16.81
CA LEU A 355 -6.79 -18.03 -17.27
C LEU A 355 -5.88 -17.77 -16.06
N THR A 356 -4.59 -17.92 -16.30
CA THR A 356 -3.54 -17.53 -15.34
C THR A 356 -3.08 -16.13 -15.65
N LEU A 357 -3.09 -15.25 -14.65
CA LEU A 357 -2.53 -13.90 -14.75
C LEU A 357 -1.13 -13.88 -14.16
N HIS A 358 -0.19 -13.33 -14.91
CA HIS A 358 1.14 -13.03 -14.40
C HIS A 358 1.12 -11.83 -13.41
N PRO A 359 2.16 -11.65 -12.58
CA PRO A 359 2.25 -10.49 -11.68
C PRO A 359 2.05 -9.15 -12.40
N GLY A 360 1.09 -8.37 -11.94
CA GLY A 360 0.75 -7.06 -12.50
C GLY A 360 -0.16 -7.10 -13.73
N GLU A 361 -0.46 -8.28 -14.28
CA GLU A 361 -1.36 -8.45 -15.42
C GLU A 361 -2.81 -8.16 -15.02
N GLU A 362 -3.56 -7.63 -15.98
CA GLU A 362 -4.95 -7.21 -15.84
C GLU A 362 -5.80 -7.83 -16.95
N VAL A 363 -7.02 -8.22 -16.60
CA VAL A 363 -8.03 -8.72 -17.52
C VAL A 363 -9.40 -8.12 -17.24
N ARG A 364 -10.25 -8.09 -18.27
CA ARG A 364 -11.67 -7.73 -18.16
C ARG A 364 -12.53 -8.97 -18.29
N VAL A 365 -13.40 -9.17 -17.32
CA VAL A 365 -14.34 -10.29 -17.24
C VAL A 365 -15.77 -9.78 -17.06
N ARG A 366 -16.75 -10.64 -17.29
CA ARG A 366 -18.18 -10.35 -17.14
C ARG A 366 -18.83 -11.38 -16.24
N TYR A 367 -19.53 -10.88 -15.23
CA TYR A 367 -20.60 -11.62 -14.57
C TYR A 367 -21.91 -11.29 -15.28
N PHE A 368 -22.86 -12.21 -15.28
CA PHE A 368 -24.21 -11.93 -15.77
C PHE A 368 -25.25 -12.65 -14.93
N TYR A 369 -26.41 -12.03 -14.80
CA TYR A 369 -27.54 -12.52 -14.03
C TYR A 369 -28.81 -12.41 -14.87
N ARG A 370 -29.70 -13.39 -14.77
CA ARG A 370 -31.09 -13.22 -15.23
C ARG A 370 -31.83 -12.41 -14.19
N ILE A 371 -32.58 -11.41 -14.61
CA ILE A 371 -33.36 -10.53 -13.74
C ILE A 371 -34.71 -10.24 -14.41
N PRO A 372 -35.83 -10.24 -13.66
CA PRO A 372 -37.12 -9.81 -14.20
C PRO A 372 -37.02 -8.40 -14.80
N GLU A 373 -37.72 -8.13 -15.90
CA GLU A 373 -37.67 -6.85 -16.60
C GLU A 373 -38.08 -5.66 -15.70
N GLY A 374 -39.01 -5.91 -14.76
CA GLY A 374 -39.45 -4.93 -13.77
C GLY A 374 -38.54 -4.77 -12.54
N ALA A 375 -37.56 -5.66 -12.34
CA ALA A 375 -36.66 -5.59 -11.20
C ALA A 375 -35.41 -4.74 -11.53
N THR A 376 -34.97 -3.94 -10.55
CA THR A 376 -33.78 -3.11 -10.65
C THR A 376 -32.71 -3.65 -9.71
N ALA A 377 -31.52 -3.89 -10.26
CA ALA A 377 -30.37 -4.25 -9.45
C ALA A 377 -29.90 -3.05 -8.61
N LYS A 378 -29.65 -3.27 -7.33
CA LYS A 378 -29.25 -2.24 -6.37
C LYS A 378 -27.76 -2.30 -6.06
N SER A 379 -27.25 -3.48 -5.74
CA SER A 379 -25.85 -3.64 -5.38
C SER A 379 -25.29 -4.96 -5.89
N PHE A 380 -24.02 -4.90 -6.27
CA PHE A 380 -23.21 -6.05 -6.60
C PHE A 380 -22.07 -6.13 -5.60
N SER A 381 -21.82 -7.32 -5.05
CA SER A 381 -20.71 -7.51 -4.12
C SER A 381 -19.79 -8.63 -4.57
N LEU A 382 -18.51 -8.48 -4.24
CA LEU A 382 -17.45 -9.42 -4.53
C LEU A 382 -16.61 -9.68 -3.28
N ARG A 383 -16.36 -10.95 -3.00
CA ARG A 383 -15.39 -11.41 -2.01
C ARG A 383 -14.47 -12.44 -2.66
N ASN A 384 -13.21 -12.52 -2.26
CA ASN A 384 -12.34 -13.63 -2.68
C ASN A 384 -12.75 -14.91 -1.94
N ALA A 385 -13.13 -15.95 -2.68
CA ALA A 385 -13.66 -17.19 -2.12
C ALA A 385 -12.63 -17.99 -1.32
N ARG A 386 -11.35 -17.91 -1.72
CA ARG A 386 -10.27 -18.73 -1.16
C ARG A 386 -9.77 -18.25 0.20
N TYR A 387 -9.82 -16.95 0.44
CA TYR A 387 -9.07 -16.31 1.53
C TYR A 387 -9.92 -15.58 2.56
N ASP A 388 -11.25 -15.70 2.45
CA ASP A 388 -12.24 -14.98 3.26
C ASP A 388 -11.88 -13.49 3.44
N GLY A 389 -11.62 -12.83 2.33
CA GLY A 389 -11.32 -11.40 2.32
C GLY A 389 -12.55 -10.55 2.70
N ARG A 390 -12.35 -9.24 2.83
CA ARG A 390 -13.45 -8.28 2.94
C ARG A 390 -14.36 -8.37 1.71
N THR A 391 -15.65 -8.16 1.93
CA THR A 391 -16.63 -8.05 0.86
C THR A 391 -16.65 -6.60 0.36
N LEU A 392 -16.36 -6.41 -0.93
CA LEU A 392 -16.51 -5.14 -1.62
C LEU A 392 -17.94 -5.03 -2.14
N VAL A 393 -18.62 -3.92 -1.86
CA VAL A 393 -20.01 -3.68 -2.27
C VAL A 393 -20.03 -2.48 -3.21
N PHE A 394 -20.43 -2.70 -4.45
CA PHE A 394 -20.62 -1.69 -5.46
C PHE A 394 -22.11 -1.35 -5.53
N GLU A 395 -22.45 -0.08 -5.33
CA GLU A 395 -23.79 0.42 -5.62
C GLU A 395 -23.94 0.54 -7.15
N LEU A 396 -25.05 0.04 -7.66
CA LEU A 396 -25.36 0.03 -9.10
C LEU A 396 -26.22 1.26 -9.45
N PRO A 397 -26.08 1.80 -10.69
CA PRO A 397 -26.76 3.01 -11.12
C PRO A 397 -28.26 2.85 -11.35
#